data_AF-A0AAN6YSY2-F1
#
_entry.id   AF-A0AAN6YSY2-F1
#
_cell.length_a   1.000
_cell.length_b   1.000
_cell.length_c   1.000
_cell.angle_alpha   90.00
_cell.angle_beta   90.00
_cell.angle_gamma   90.00
#
_symmetry.space_group_name_H-M   'P 1'
#
loop_
_entity.id
_entity.type
_entity.pdbx_description
1 polymer ?
#
loop_
_entity_poly.entity_id
_entity_poly.type
_entity_poly.pdbx_seq_one_letter_code
_entity_poly.pdbx_strand_id
1 'polypeptide(L)'
;MHTIALAMIGGLVGHAAAETIHGALVFSRHGDRTTKHYKAQALTSLGAEQVFQVGSDYRARYLASGSPHQIKNISEFQYQSSQIYASAPDQGILLSTATAFLQGLYPPLGDIKPSAASTTLANGSTVSAPLTGYQYVTLHGVNDDSPETVWIKGDDNCPVLTSASADFTASAEYQSKLASTADFYRSLQPALADVADYASGGDSALSYANAYDIFDLINVARIHDNTSAAATHVTDAQMVQLRTLADSAEFGLNFNASQPQRSIHAQTFAGAVWARLNQTVSSATRDPKLTLLAGSYDTFLAFFGWANLTAVSADFTGLPDYASTMAFELFTAGEEFSKDDLRVRFLFRNGTEGKLTAFPLFGSGKADLSWDEFTSAVQDRAIMSVDGWCDACQSEAAFCSTFKLSAAENEAEERRKGSIAAIVIACVSLAGNLALLCLFVRKALRTRAERQRVGVLAAKDVDSVRSYEKESV
;
A
#
# COMPACT_ATOMS: atom_id res chain seq x y z
N MET A 1 -11.10 71.18 30.66
CA MET A 1 -11.40 70.34 29.48
C MET A 1 -10.25 69.37 29.28
N HIS A 2 -10.40 68.12 29.70
CA HIS A 2 -9.46 67.04 29.37
C HIS A 2 -10.31 65.85 28.91
N THR A 3 -10.28 65.59 27.62
CA THR A 3 -10.98 64.50 26.94
C THR A 3 -10.09 63.26 26.97
N ILE A 4 -10.60 62.18 27.57
CA ILE A 4 -9.96 60.86 27.55
C ILE A 4 -10.41 60.15 26.27
N ALA A 5 -9.47 59.83 25.38
CA ALA A 5 -9.72 58.99 24.21
C ALA A 5 -9.42 57.53 24.57
N LEU A 6 -10.46 56.69 24.59
CA LEU A 6 -10.36 55.25 24.78
C LEU A 6 -10.10 54.59 23.42
N ALA A 7 -8.89 54.07 23.20
CA ALA A 7 -8.56 53.31 22.00
C ALA A 7 -9.06 51.87 22.16
N MET A 8 -10.13 51.52 21.44
CA MET A 8 -10.60 50.14 21.27
C MET A 8 -9.68 49.43 20.27
N ILE A 9 -8.84 48.52 20.76
CA ILE A 9 -8.10 47.58 19.91
C ILE A 9 -9.09 46.44 19.58
N GLY A 10 -9.68 46.51 18.39
CA GLY A 10 -10.44 45.39 17.81
C GLY A 10 -9.48 44.28 17.41
N GLY A 11 -9.44 43.20 18.17
CA GLY A 11 -8.78 41.96 17.77
C GLY A 11 -9.57 41.28 16.66
N LEU A 12 -8.99 41.19 15.46
CA LEU A 12 -9.44 40.29 14.42
C LEU A 12 -9.17 38.85 14.89
N VAL A 13 -10.18 38.20 15.45
CA VAL A 13 -10.20 36.74 15.61
C VAL A 13 -10.37 36.16 14.22
N GLY A 14 -9.26 35.79 13.58
CA GLY A 14 -9.30 34.96 12.38
C GLY A 14 -9.98 33.64 12.75
N HIS A 15 -11.20 33.42 12.26
CA HIS A 15 -11.79 32.09 12.29
C HIS A 15 -10.95 31.22 11.35
N ALA A 16 -10.10 30.36 11.92
CA ALA A 16 -9.62 29.20 11.18
C ALA A 16 -10.89 28.43 10.76
N ALA A 17 -11.15 28.34 9.46
CA ALA A 17 -12.29 27.60 8.97
C ALA A 17 -12.20 26.16 9.48
N ALA A 18 -13.31 25.63 10.01
CA ALA A 18 -13.35 24.26 10.49
C ALA A 18 -13.13 23.31 9.30
N GLU A 19 -12.11 22.49 9.40
CA GLU A 19 -11.86 21.44 8.40
C GLU A 19 -12.97 20.40 8.42
N THR A 20 -13.23 19.79 7.27
CA THR A 20 -14.20 18.71 7.14
C THR A 20 -13.50 17.45 6.68
N ILE A 21 -13.61 16.39 7.49
CA ILE A 21 -13.07 15.07 7.15
C ILE A 21 -14.10 14.34 6.27
N HIS A 22 -13.70 13.87 5.09
CA HIS A 22 -14.54 13.13 4.16
C HIS A 22 -14.33 11.62 4.22
N GLY A 23 -13.16 11.21 4.70
CA GLY A 23 -12.88 9.82 5.01
C GLY A 23 -11.50 9.62 5.62
N ALA A 24 -11.24 8.41 6.08
CA ALA A 24 -9.96 8.03 6.66
C ALA A 24 -9.61 6.57 6.36
N LEU A 25 -8.33 6.28 6.20
CA LEU A 25 -7.79 4.93 6.25
C LEU A 25 -6.91 4.77 7.49
N VAL A 26 -7.05 3.65 8.19
CA VAL A 26 -6.27 3.29 9.37
C VAL A 26 -5.58 1.95 9.11
N PHE A 27 -4.27 1.90 9.32
CA PHE A 27 -3.50 0.67 9.39
C PHE A 27 -3.09 0.41 10.84
N SER A 28 -3.53 -0.72 11.40
CA SER A 28 -3.30 -1.08 12.80
C SER A 28 -2.31 -2.22 12.92
N ARG A 29 -1.31 -2.04 13.78
CA ARG A 29 -0.53 -3.16 14.33
C ARG A 29 -1.42 -3.95 15.30
N HIS A 30 -1.15 -5.24 15.43
CA HIS A 30 -1.65 -6.03 16.55
C HIS A 30 -1.30 -5.44 17.93
N GLY A 31 -2.14 -5.76 18.91
CA GLY A 31 -1.86 -5.51 20.33
C GLY A 31 -0.81 -6.48 20.89
N ASP A 32 -0.67 -6.46 22.21
CA ASP A 32 0.12 -7.43 22.94
C ASP A 32 -0.26 -8.90 22.58
N ARG A 33 0.75 -9.76 22.57
CA ARG A 33 0.65 -11.13 22.09
C ARG A 33 1.60 -12.05 22.83
N THR A 34 1.38 -13.36 22.72
CA THR A 34 2.38 -14.36 23.08
C THR A 34 3.64 -14.21 22.22
N THR A 35 4.77 -14.73 22.70
CA THR A 35 6.07 -14.61 22.02
C THR A 35 6.09 -15.24 20.62
N LYS A 36 6.87 -14.64 19.71
CA LYS A 36 7.10 -15.13 18.33
C LYS A 36 7.90 -16.42 18.29
N HIS A 37 8.79 -16.62 19.26
CA HIS A 37 9.77 -17.68 19.27
C HIS A 37 9.17 -19.08 19.00
N TYR A 38 8.04 -19.39 19.66
CA TYR A 38 7.36 -20.69 19.53
C TYR A 38 6.42 -20.83 18.32
N LYS A 39 6.35 -19.82 17.44
CA LYS A 39 5.54 -19.82 16.20
C LYS A 39 4.04 -20.10 16.41
N ALA A 40 3.54 -19.85 17.62
CA ALA A 40 2.13 -19.99 18.02
C ALA A 40 1.62 -18.67 18.61
N GLN A 41 1.89 -17.57 17.92
CA GLN A 41 1.51 -16.24 18.36
C GLN A 41 0.00 -16.10 18.41
N ALA A 42 -0.51 -15.62 19.54
CA ALA A 42 -1.92 -15.32 19.73
C ALA A 42 -2.04 -13.96 20.40
N LEU A 43 -3.07 -13.21 20.01
CA LEU A 43 -3.45 -11.98 20.68
C LEU A 43 -3.85 -12.31 22.12
N THR A 44 -3.28 -11.61 23.11
CA THR A 44 -3.68 -11.80 24.52
C THR A 44 -4.92 -10.99 24.84
N SER A 45 -5.49 -11.19 26.03
CA SER A 45 -6.55 -10.31 26.55
C SER A 45 -6.08 -8.87 26.68
N LEU A 46 -4.83 -8.65 27.10
CA LEU A 46 -4.22 -7.31 27.15
C LEU A 46 -4.14 -6.71 25.74
N GLY A 47 -3.71 -7.48 24.75
CA GLY A 47 -3.66 -7.00 23.36
C GLY A 47 -5.04 -6.67 22.79
N ALA A 48 -6.05 -7.46 23.12
CA ALA A 48 -7.43 -7.16 22.74
C ALA A 48 -7.93 -5.86 23.39
N GLU A 49 -7.66 -5.64 24.67
CA GLU A 49 -8.01 -4.41 25.39
C GLU A 49 -7.30 -3.18 24.78
N GLN A 50 -6.01 -3.29 24.51
CA GLN A 50 -5.21 -2.24 23.89
C GLN A 50 -5.79 -1.81 22.54
N VAL A 51 -6.13 -2.78 21.68
CA VAL A 51 -6.65 -2.50 20.34
C VAL A 51 -8.11 -2.02 20.40
N PHE A 52 -8.91 -2.53 21.34
CA PHE A 52 -10.26 -2.03 21.63
C PHE A 52 -10.24 -0.56 22.07
N GLN A 53 -9.32 -0.19 22.95
CA GLN A 53 -9.16 1.20 23.40
C GLN A 53 -8.77 2.10 22.23
N VAL A 54 -7.83 1.68 21.38
CA VAL A 54 -7.46 2.43 20.18
C VAL A 54 -8.68 2.59 19.24
N GLY A 55 -9.45 1.52 19.00
CA GLY A 55 -10.68 1.60 18.22
C GLY A 55 -11.72 2.57 18.80
N SER A 56 -11.82 2.62 20.13
CA SER A 56 -12.69 3.56 20.87
C SER A 56 -12.24 5.02 20.69
N ASP A 57 -10.94 5.27 20.64
CA ASP A 57 -10.40 6.61 20.36
C ASP A 57 -10.70 7.04 18.92
N TYR A 58 -10.64 6.12 17.96
CA TYR A 58 -11.06 6.37 16.58
C TYR A 58 -12.57 6.63 16.48
N ARG A 59 -13.40 5.96 17.27
CA ARG A 59 -14.83 6.30 17.41
C ARG A 59 -15.01 7.73 17.93
N ALA A 60 -14.30 8.08 19.01
CA ALA A 60 -14.39 9.42 19.59
C ALA A 60 -13.94 10.51 18.60
N ARG A 61 -12.93 10.23 17.77
CA ARG A 61 -12.44 11.16 16.74
C ARG A 61 -13.36 11.25 15.52
N TYR A 62 -13.76 10.14 14.94
CA TYR A 62 -14.37 10.13 13.60
C TYR A 62 -15.87 9.91 13.58
N LEU A 63 -16.47 9.28 14.60
CA LEU A 63 -17.90 8.93 14.58
C LEU A 63 -18.73 9.87 15.46
N ALA A 64 -18.20 10.28 16.61
CA ALA A 64 -18.93 11.08 17.59
C ALA A 64 -19.34 12.45 17.02
N SER A 65 -20.63 12.80 17.15
CA SER A 65 -21.20 14.04 16.59
C SER A 65 -20.66 15.33 17.18
N GLY A 66 -20.04 15.27 18.37
CA GLY A 66 -19.36 16.40 19.01
C GLY A 66 -17.89 16.56 18.61
N SER A 67 -17.33 15.66 17.81
CA SER A 67 -15.92 15.73 17.43
C SER A 67 -15.70 16.76 16.32
N PRO A 68 -14.67 17.63 16.43
CA PRO A 68 -14.28 18.52 15.33
C PRO A 68 -13.71 17.75 14.12
N HIS A 69 -13.43 16.46 14.27
CA HIS A 69 -12.92 15.60 13.20
C HIS A 69 -13.93 14.53 12.78
N GLN A 70 -15.21 14.69 13.12
CA GLN A 70 -16.23 13.73 12.68
C GLN A 70 -16.20 13.61 11.15
N ILE A 71 -16.21 12.38 10.64
CA ILE A 71 -16.29 12.15 9.20
C ILE A 71 -17.69 12.55 8.73
N LYS A 72 -17.77 13.43 7.72
CA LYS A 72 -19.03 13.96 7.21
C LYS A 72 -20.00 12.83 6.82
N ASN A 73 -21.19 12.89 7.40
CA ASN A 73 -22.30 11.93 7.18
C ASN A 73 -21.99 10.48 7.57
N ILE A 74 -21.00 10.21 8.43
CA ILE A 74 -20.81 8.86 8.98
C ILE A 74 -21.87 8.55 10.04
N SER A 75 -22.28 7.29 10.11
CA SER A 75 -23.21 6.81 11.12
C SER A 75 -22.52 6.68 12.47
N GLU A 76 -22.88 7.54 13.43
CA GLU A 76 -22.29 7.59 14.76
C GLU A 76 -22.52 6.29 15.56
N PHE A 77 -23.74 5.76 15.55
CA PHE A 77 -24.12 4.64 16.41
C PHE A 77 -24.23 3.32 15.66
N GLN A 78 -25.06 3.27 14.61
CA GLN A 78 -25.36 2.03 13.90
C GLN A 78 -24.33 1.77 12.80
N TYR A 79 -23.72 0.60 12.79
CA TYR A 79 -22.87 0.17 11.69
C TYR A 79 -23.63 0.18 10.36
N GLN A 80 -23.05 0.86 9.36
CA GLN A 80 -23.51 0.82 7.97
C GLN A 80 -22.43 0.17 7.12
N SER A 81 -22.75 -0.95 6.48
CA SER A 81 -21.78 -1.74 5.71
C SER A 81 -21.20 -1.03 4.50
N SER A 82 -21.89 -0.03 3.94
CA SER A 82 -21.33 0.79 2.86
C SER A 82 -20.27 1.78 3.37
N GLN A 83 -20.37 2.23 4.61
CA GLN A 83 -19.53 3.31 5.14
C GLN A 83 -18.21 2.80 5.71
N ILE A 84 -18.12 1.53 6.08
CA ILE A 84 -16.93 0.94 6.73
C ILE A 84 -16.43 -0.23 5.90
N TYR A 85 -15.15 -0.20 5.58
CA TYR A 85 -14.45 -1.36 5.03
C TYR A 85 -13.39 -1.79 6.04
N ALA A 86 -13.31 -3.09 6.34
CA ALA A 86 -12.28 -3.62 7.23
C ALA A 86 -11.70 -4.92 6.67
N SER A 87 -10.37 -5.04 6.66
CA SER A 87 -9.70 -6.28 6.26
C SER A 87 -8.46 -6.57 7.08
N ALA A 88 -8.12 -7.85 7.13
CA ALA A 88 -6.90 -8.36 7.72
C ALA A 88 -6.49 -9.65 6.98
N PRO A 89 -5.20 -10.03 6.98
CA PRO A 89 -4.79 -11.36 6.56
C PRO A 89 -5.51 -12.42 7.38
N ASP A 90 -5.75 -13.60 6.80
CA ASP A 90 -6.43 -14.75 7.42
C ASP A 90 -5.52 -15.46 8.46
N GLN A 91 -5.01 -14.66 9.39
CA GLN A 91 -4.12 -15.04 10.47
C GLN A 91 -4.81 -14.70 11.78
N GLY A 92 -4.90 -15.67 12.70
CA GLY A 92 -5.70 -15.54 13.92
C GLY A 92 -5.42 -14.27 14.71
N ILE A 93 -4.14 -13.91 14.90
CA ILE A 93 -3.74 -12.68 15.61
C ILE A 93 -4.23 -11.39 14.90
N LEU A 94 -4.18 -11.32 13.56
CA LEU A 94 -4.55 -10.13 12.80
C LEU A 94 -6.07 -9.99 12.66
N LEU A 95 -6.79 -11.10 12.46
CA LEU A 95 -8.25 -11.13 12.51
C LEU A 95 -8.78 -10.74 13.88
N SER A 96 -8.20 -11.27 14.96
CA SER A 96 -8.57 -10.87 16.33
C SER A 96 -8.25 -9.40 16.61
N THR A 97 -7.13 -8.89 16.09
CA THR A 97 -6.77 -7.46 16.17
C THR A 97 -7.83 -6.59 15.51
N ALA A 98 -8.15 -6.86 14.24
CA ALA A 98 -9.18 -6.08 13.53
C ALA A 98 -10.54 -6.19 14.23
N THR A 99 -10.90 -7.38 14.72
CA THR A 99 -12.14 -7.59 15.47
C THR A 99 -12.19 -6.74 16.74
N ALA A 100 -11.14 -6.75 17.57
CA ALA A 100 -11.07 -5.95 18.79
C ALA A 100 -11.14 -4.44 18.49
N PHE A 101 -10.47 -3.98 17.42
CA PHE A 101 -10.54 -2.59 16.98
C PHE A 101 -11.98 -2.21 16.61
N LEU A 102 -12.65 -3.03 15.81
CA LEU A 102 -14.02 -2.79 15.36
C LEU A 102 -15.03 -2.81 16.51
N GLN A 103 -14.77 -3.61 17.56
CA GLN A 103 -15.55 -3.58 18.79
C GLN A 103 -15.42 -2.25 19.54
N GLY A 104 -14.25 -1.60 19.51
CA GLY A 104 -14.08 -0.24 20.03
C GLY A 104 -14.72 0.82 19.12
N LEU A 105 -14.65 0.62 17.80
CA LEU A 105 -15.18 1.56 16.82
C LEU A 105 -16.73 1.61 16.82
N TYR A 106 -17.36 0.43 16.81
CA TYR A 106 -18.81 0.21 16.88
C TYR A 106 -19.15 -0.72 18.07
N PRO A 107 -19.10 -0.19 19.31
CA PRO A 107 -19.37 -0.97 20.50
C PRO A 107 -20.84 -1.42 20.59
N PRO A 108 -21.15 -2.37 21.49
CA PRO A 108 -22.51 -2.80 21.75
C PRO A 108 -23.43 -1.62 22.09
N LEU A 109 -24.62 -1.60 21.49
CA LEU A 109 -25.54 -0.46 21.58
C LEU A 109 -26.36 -0.42 22.87
N GLY A 110 -26.43 -1.52 23.63
CA GLY A 110 -27.35 -1.67 24.74
C GLY A 110 -27.20 -0.61 25.83
N ASP A 111 -25.98 -0.12 26.07
CA ASP A 111 -25.71 0.90 27.09
C ASP A 111 -25.60 2.32 26.51
N ILE A 112 -25.24 2.46 25.22
CA ILE A 112 -24.93 3.76 24.59
C ILE A 112 -26.06 4.31 23.72
N LYS A 113 -26.87 3.43 23.12
CA LYS A 113 -28.03 3.79 22.29
C LYS A 113 -29.09 2.69 22.34
N PRO A 114 -29.75 2.48 23.50
CA PRO A 114 -30.70 1.37 23.69
C PRO A 114 -31.81 1.33 22.64
N SER A 115 -32.29 2.50 22.19
CA SER A 115 -33.34 2.61 21.16
C SER A 115 -32.92 2.08 19.78
N ALA A 116 -31.62 2.02 19.50
CA ALA A 116 -31.07 1.44 18.27
C ALA A 116 -30.59 -0.01 18.48
N ALA A 117 -30.52 -0.47 19.72
CA ALA A 117 -30.09 -1.83 20.07
C ALA A 117 -31.22 -2.86 19.93
N SER A 118 -32.47 -2.41 19.82
CA SER A 118 -33.66 -3.24 19.97
C SER A 118 -34.64 -3.13 18.81
N THR A 119 -35.23 -4.25 18.42
CA THR A 119 -36.28 -4.35 17.41
C THR A 119 -37.58 -4.82 18.06
N THR A 120 -38.67 -4.08 17.86
CA THR A 120 -40.02 -4.51 18.25
C THR A 120 -40.59 -5.46 17.20
N LEU A 121 -41.00 -6.65 17.64
CA LEU A 121 -41.61 -7.68 16.81
C LEU A 121 -43.12 -7.44 16.67
N ALA A 122 -43.73 -8.09 15.67
CA ALA A 122 -45.17 -7.97 15.39
C ALA A 122 -46.09 -8.41 16.56
N ASN A 123 -45.59 -9.26 17.46
CA ASN A 123 -46.29 -9.70 18.67
C ASN A 123 -46.15 -8.72 19.85
N GLY A 124 -45.48 -7.58 19.66
CA GLY A 124 -45.22 -6.59 20.70
C GLY A 124 -44.01 -6.87 21.59
N SER A 125 -43.34 -8.01 21.45
CA SER A 125 -42.10 -8.28 22.20
C SER A 125 -40.93 -7.50 21.60
N THR A 126 -39.93 -7.21 22.42
CA THR A 126 -38.71 -6.53 21.98
C THR A 126 -37.53 -7.49 22.08
N VAL A 127 -36.72 -7.55 21.04
CA VAL A 127 -35.49 -8.34 20.99
C VAL A 127 -34.30 -7.44 20.69
N SER A 128 -33.14 -7.77 21.24
CA SER A 128 -31.88 -7.08 20.98
C SER A 128 -30.85 -8.10 20.50
N ALA A 129 -29.82 -7.61 19.80
CA ALA A 129 -28.68 -8.47 19.48
C ALA A 129 -28.02 -8.99 20.77
N PRO A 130 -27.42 -10.21 20.75
CA PRO A 130 -26.66 -10.75 21.88
C PRO A 130 -25.55 -9.81 22.37
N LEU A 131 -24.93 -10.16 23.52
CA LEU A 131 -23.81 -9.39 24.11
C LEU A 131 -24.13 -7.90 24.26
N THR A 132 -25.31 -7.59 24.82
CA THR A 132 -25.77 -6.22 25.10
C THR A 132 -25.89 -5.36 23.83
N GLY A 133 -26.45 -5.92 22.75
CA GLY A 133 -26.67 -5.18 21.51
C GLY A 133 -25.42 -5.09 20.63
N TYR A 134 -24.62 -6.16 20.57
CA TYR A 134 -23.42 -6.25 19.75
C TYR A 134 -23.69 -5.99 18.27
N GLN A 135 -22.76 -5.28 17.62
CA GLN A 135 -22.84 -4.94 16.21
C GLN A 135 -21.90 -5.84 15.40
N TYR A 136 -22.46 -6.52 14.40
CA TYR A 136 -21.72 -7.44 13.53
C TYR A 136 -21.06 -6.67 12.37
N VAL A 137 -19.98 -5.94 12.68
CA VAL A 137 -19.18 -5.24 11.65
C VAL A 137 -18.50 -6.27 10.75
N THR A 138 -18.57 -6.06 9.43
CA THR A 138 -17.98 -6.98 8.45
C THR A 138 -16.47 -6.84 8.43
N LEU A 139 -15.76 -7.94 8.70
CA LEU A 139 -14.32 -8.07 8.57
C LEU A 139 -14.00 -9.03 7.44
N HIS A 140 -13.23 -8.58 6.46
CA HIS A 140 -12.76 -9.39 5.35
C HIS A 140 -11.42 -10.04 5.70
N GLY A 141 -11.40 -11.35 5.91
CA GLY A 141 -10.18 -12.15 5.97
C GLY A 141 -9.62 -12.34 4.56
N VAL A 142 -8.33 -12.06 4.39
CA VAL A 142 -7.61 -12.21 3.13
C VAL A 142 -6.70 -13.43 3.22
N ASN A 143 -7.03 -14.47 2.45
CA ASN A 143 -6.23 -15.69 2.41
C ASN A 143 -4.86 -15.44 1.74
N ASP A 144 -3.82 -16.13 2.22
CA ASP A 144 -2.44 -15.97 1.74
C ASP A 144 -2.26 -16.37 0.26
N ASP A 145 -3.15 -17.21 -0.29
CA ASP A 145 -3.16 -17.57 -1.71
C ASP A 145 -3.97 -16.60 -2.59
N SER A 146 -4.57 -15.56 -2.00
CA SER A 146 -5.32 -14.54 -2.73
C SER A 146 -4.39 -13.47 -3.30
N PRO A 147 -4.62 -12.98 -4.53
CA PRO A 147 -3.90 -11.81 -5.04
C PRO A 147 -4.11 -10.56 -4.17
N GLU A 148 -5.18 -10.49 -3.39
CA GLU A 148 -5.43 -9.38 -2.45
C GLU A 148 -4.45 -9.35 -1.28
N THR A 149 -3.72 -10.43 -1.01
CA THR A 149 -2.79 -10.50 0.14
C THR A 149 -1.66 -9.48 0.00
N VAL A 150 -1.24 -9.17 -1.24
CA VAL A 150 -0.09 -8.30 -1.53
C VAL A 150 -0.26 -6.88 -0.98
N TRP A 151 -1.51 -6.46 -0.75
CA TRP A 151 -1.88 -5.13 -0.26
C TRP A 151 -1.65 -4.94 1.24
N ILE A 152 -1.59 -6.03 2.01
CA ILE A 152 -1.37 -6.01 3.47
C ILE A 152 -0.11 -6.79 3.86
N LYS A 153 0.21 -7.86 3.13
CA LYS A 153 1.36 -8.74 3.34
C LYS A 153 2.19 -8.86 2.06
N GLY A 154 2.58 -7.71 1.50
CA GLY A 154 3.44 -7.66 0.31
C GLY A 154 4.86 -8.20 0.52
N ASP A 155 5.21 -8.56 1.76
CA ASP A 155 6.44 -9.21 2.19
C ASP A 155 6.38 -10.73 2.01
N ASP A 156 5.20 -11.32 2.18
CA ASP A 156 5.00 -12.77 2.09
C ASP A 156 5.15 -13.25 0.63
N ASN A 157 5.74 -14.43 0.44
CA ASN A 157 5.99 -15.01 -0.89
C ASN A 157 6.76 -14.07 -1.85
N CYS A 158 7.66 -13.22 -1.32
CA CYS A 158 8.50 -12.31 -2.10
C CYS A 158 10.00 -12.70 -2.01
N PRO A 159 10.51 -13.54 -2.93
CA PRO A 159 11.92 -13.93 -2.97
C PRO A 159 12.89 -12.75 -3.07
N VAL A 160 12.56 -11.74 -3.87
CA VAL A 160 13.40 -10.55 -4.06
C VAL A 160 13.56 -9.76 -2.76
N LEU A 161 12.47 -9.54 -2.01
CA LEU A 161 12.55 -8.91 -0.68
C LEU A 161 13.37 -9.77 0.27
N THR A 162 13.13 -11.08 0.31
CA THR A 162 13.86 -12.02 1.19
C THR A 162 15.37 -11.92 0.96
N SER A 163 15.80 -11.93 -0.31
CA SER A 163 17.21 -11.77 -0.67
C SER A 163 17.74 -10.39 -0.27
N ALA A 164 17.00 -9.31 -0.56
CA ALA A 164 17.42 -7.95 -0.23
C ALA A 164 17.51 -7.71 1.29
N SER A 165 16.65 -8.33 2.09
CA SER A 165 16.72 -8.31 3.55
C SER A 165 17.91 -9.13 4.07
N ALA A 166 18.20 -10.29 3.47
CA ALA A 166 19.34 -11.12 3.85
C ALA A 166 20.70 -10.41 3.66
N ASP A 167 20.83 -9.56 2.64
CA ASP A 167 22.03 -8.73 2.42
C ASP A 167 22.39 -7.83 3.61
N PHE A 168 21.42 -7.49 4.47
CA PHE A 168 21.69 -6.70 5.68
C PHE A 168 22.74 -7.37 6.57
N THR A 169 22.73 -8.71 6.65
CA THR A 169 23.70 -9.47 7.45
C THR A 169 25.13 -9.32 6.97
N ALA A 170 25.34 -8.99 5.69
CA ALA A 170 26.67 -8.73 5.12
C ALA A 170 27.11 -7.26 5.26
N SER A 171 26.25 -6.37 5.74
CA SER A 171 26.54 -4.94 5.85
C SER A 171 27.54 -4.62 6.96
N ALA A 172 28.32 -3.54 6.77
CA ALA A 172 29.25 -3.05 7.78
C ALA A 172 28.54 -2.66 9.10
N GLU A 173 27.32 -2.14 9.01
CA GLU A 173 26.50 -1.80 10.17
C GLU A 173 26.17 -3.05 11.00
N TYR A 174 25.68 -4.10 10.35
CA TYR A 174 25.35 -5.36 11.01
C TYR A 174 26.58 -5.99 11.65
N GLN A 175 27.69 -6.10 10.90
CA GLN A 175 28.93 -6.69 11.39
C GLN A 175 29.51 -5.91 12.57
N SER A 176 29.43 -4.57 12.53
CA SER A 176 29.83 -3.72 13.65
C SER A 176 28.99 -4.00 14.90
N LYS A 177 27.65 -4.05 14.78
CA LYS A 177 26.76 -4.32 15.93
C LYS A 177 26.96 -5.72 16.48
N LEU A 178 27.10 -6.72 15.61
CA LEU A 178 27.36 -8.11 15.99
C LEU A 178 28.64 -8.21 16.85
N ALA A 179 29.72 -7.57 16.41
CA ALA A 179 30.98 -7.57 17.15
C ALA A 179 30.90 -6.73 18.44
N SER A 180 30.37 -5.51 18.37
CA SER A 180 30.39 -4.57 19.50
C SER A 180 29.42 -4.92 20.64
N THR A 181 28.46 -5.83 20.40
CA THR A 181 27.44 -6.22 21.39
C THR A 181 27.55 -7.67 21.84
N ALA A 182 28.57 -8.40 21.41
CA ALA A 182 28.78 -9.80 21.76
C ALA A 182 28.79 -10.03 23.29
N ASP A 183 29.54 -9.22 24.03
CA ASP A 183 29.63 -9.32 25.50
C ASP A 183 28.30 -9.00 26.17
N PHE A 184 27.56 -8.03 25.63
CA PHE A 184 26.24 -7.67 26.11
C PHE A 184 25.27 -8.84 25.98
N TYR A 185 25.15 -9.46 24.81
CA TYR A 185 24.24 -10.59 24.63
C TYR A 185 24.66 -11.82 25.46
N ARG A 186 25.96 -12.12 25.56
CA ARG A 186 26.44 -13.20 26.44
C ARG A 186 26.07 -12.97 27.90
N SER A 187 26.01 -11.71 28.35
CA SER A 187 25.58 -11.38 29.72
C SER A 187 24.10 -11.73 30.00
N LEU A 188 23.29 -11.95 28.96
CA LEU A 188 21.87 -12.30 29.09
C LEU A 188 21.62 -13.80 29.26
N GLN A 189 22.67 -14.63 29.29
CA GLN A 189 22.54 -16.08 29.47
C GLN A 189 21.67 -16.50 30.66
N PRO A 190 21.76 -15.86 31.86
CA PRO A 190 20.89 -16.21 32.98
C PRO A 190 19.41 -15.95 32.71
N ALA A 191 19.08 -14.94 31.89
CA ALA A 191 17.70 -14.59 31.56
C ALA A 191 17.05 -15.58 30.58
N LEU A 192 17.84 -16.29 29.78
CA LEU A 192 17.37 -17.20 28.74
C LEU A 192 17.76 -18.67 28.99
N ALA A 193 18.21 -19.00 30.20
CA ALA A 193 18.68 -20.34 30.56
C ALA A 193 17.61 -21.43 30.42
N ASP A 194 16.33 -21.07 30.57
CA ASP A 194 15.19 -22.00 30.43
C ASP A 194 14.64 -22.06 29.00
N VAL A 195 15.16 -21.25 28.07
CA VAL A 195 14.78 -21.29 26.65
C VAL A 195 15.76 -22.22 25.92
N ALA A 196 15.28 -23.41 25.56
CA ALA A 196 16.11 -24.52 25.08
C ALA A 196 17.09 -24.13 23.95
N ASP A 197 16.64 -23.31 23.00
CA ASP A 197 17.43 -22.86 21.84
C ASP A 197 18.63 -22.00 22.27
N TYR A 198 18.48 -21.18 23.32
CA TYR A 198 19.55 -20.33 23.86
C TYR A 198 20.40 -21.06 24.90
N ALA A 199 19.81 -21.96 25.67
CA ALA A 199 20.52 -22.79 26.64
C ALA A 199 21.53 -23.74 25.94
N SER A 200 21.17 -24.28 24.78
CA SER A 200 21.98 -25.25 24.03
C SER A 200 22.79 -24.66 22.87
N GLY A 201 22.43 -23.46 22.39
CA GLY A 201 23.01 -22.84 21.19
C GLY A 201 24.37 -22.15 21.37
N GLY A 202 24.90 -22.09 22.59
CA GLY A 202 26.20 -21.49 22.91
C GLY A 202 26.29 -19.98 22.59
N ASP A 203 27.52 -19.46 22.56
CA ASP A 203 27.80 -18.02 22.40
C ASP A 203 27.27 -17.43 21.09
N SER A 204 27.08 -18.24 20.04
CA SER A 204 26.53 -17.77 18.76
C SER A 204 25.02 -17.50 18.81
N ALA A 205 24.27 -18.21 19.67
CA ALA A 205 22.83 -18.01 19.80
C ALA A 205 22.51 -16.70 20.53
N LEU A 206 23.27 -16.36 21.57
CA LEU A 206 23.17 -15.09 22.28
C LEU A 206 23.97 -14.01 21.55
N SER A 207 23.42 -13.48 20.46
CA SER A 207 24.06 -12.45 19.66
C SER A 207 23.06 -11.52 18.97
N TYR A 208 23.57 -10.43 18.38
CA TYR A 208 22.78 -9.50 17.56
C TYR A 208 22.05 -10.18 16.40
N ALA A 209 22.51 -11.35 15.94
CA ALA A 209 21.81 -12.13 14.92
C ALA A 209 20.39 -12.52 15.33
N ASN A 210 20.14 -12.63 16.64
CA ASN A 210 18.83 -12.95 17.21
C ASN A 210 18.26 -11.76 18.01
N ALA A 211 18.66 -10.53 17.68
CA ALA A 211 18.32 -9.33 18.45
C ALA A 211 16.82 -9.19 18.74
N TYR A 212 15.98 -9.36 17.72
CA TYR A 212 14.52 -9.28 17.87
C TYR A 212 13.94 -10.43 18.69
N ASP A 213 14.36 -11.67 18.44
CA ASP A 213 13.82 -12.84 19.13
C ASP A 213 14.14 -12.82 20.63
N ILE A 214 15.39 -12.47 20.99
CA ILE A 214 15.82 -12.26 22.38
C ILE A 214 15.02 -11.14 23.04
N PHE A 215 14.88 -9.99 22.37
CA PHE A 215 14.08 -8.87 22.88
C PHE A 215 12.62 -9.29 23.08
N ASP A 216 12.01 -9.98 22.11
CA ASP A 216 10.61 -10.39 22.16
C ASP A 216 10.32 -11.35 23.32
N LEU A 217 11.15 -12.38 23.49
CA LEU A 217 11.04 -13.33 24.60
C LEU A 217 11.05 -12.61 25.94
N ILE A 218 12.03 -11.75 26.15
CA ILE A 218 12.20 -11.01 27.42
C ILE A 218 11.08 -9.99 27.60
N ASN A 219 10.71 -9.24 26.56
CA ASN A 219 9.64 -8.24 26.62
C ASN A 219 8.29 -8.88 26.98
N VAL A 220 7.92 -9.98 26.32
CA VAL A 220 6.68 -10.71 26.62
C VAL A 220 6.75 -11.28 28.03
N ALA A 221 7.88 -11.86 28.46
CA ALA A 221 8.04 -12.36 29.82
C ALA A 221 7.85 -11.25 30.86
N ARG A 222 8.40 -10.05 30.65
CA ARG A 222 8.20 -8.91 31.57
C ARG A 222 6.75 -8.44 31.67
N ILE A 223 5.95 -8.62 30.62
CA ILE A 223 4.52 -8.25 30.60
C ILE A 223 3.67 -9.30 31.34
N HIS A 224 3.93 -10.59 31.10
CA HIS A 224 3.01 -11.68 31.49
C HIS A 224 3.50 -12.55 32.64
N ASP A 225 4.81 -12.63 32.87
CA ASP A 225 5.43 -13.43 33.93
C ASP A 225 6.65 -12.70 34.51
N ASN A 226 6.36 -11.76 35.40
CA ASN A 226 7.38 -10.99 36.11
C ASN A 226 8.23 -11.81 37.09
N THR A 227 7.96 -13.12 37.24
CA THR A 227 8.74 -14.02 38.09
C THR A 227 9.73 -14.87 37.30
N SER A 228 9.58 -14.95 35.98
CA SER A 228 10.49 -15.67 35.10
C SER A 228 11.93 -15.15 35.16
N ALA A 229 12.90 -16.03 34.84
CA ALA A 229 14.31 -15.64 34.69
C ALA A 229 14.47 -14.51 33.65
N ALA A 230 13.74 -14.59 32.54
CA ALA A 230 13.72 -13.58 31.50
C ALA A 230 13.28 -12.21 32.02
N ALA A 231 12.29 -12.16 32.92
CA ALA A 231 11.82 -10.90 33.48
C ALA A 231 12.71 -10.34 34.61
N THR A 232 13.35 -11.22 35.40
CA THR A 232 14.02 -10.84 36.66
C THR A 232 15.54 -10.64 36.52
N HIS A 233 16.18 -11.28 35.54
CA HIS A 233 17.63 -11.20 35.32
C HIS A 233 18.05 -10.11 34.31
N VAL A 234 17.12 -9.27 33.86
CA VAL A 234 17.39 -8.18 32.91
C VAL A 234 17.02 -6.85 33.56
N THR A 235 18.00 -5.97 33.71
CA THR A 235 17.81 -4.62 34.24
C THR A 235 17.08 -3.72 33.24
N ASP A 236 16.48 -2.61 33.70
CA ASP A 236 15.84 -1.63 32.81
C ASP A 236 16.81 -1.06 31.77
N ALA A 237 18.07 -0.82 32.14
CA ALA A 237 19.09 -0.36 31.20
C ALA A 237 19.41 -1.40 30.11
N GLN A 238 19.51 -2.67 30.48
CA GLN A 238 19.68 -3.76 29.51
C GLN A 238 18.44 -3.91 28.62
N MET A 239 17.24 -3.68 29.15
CA MET A 239 16.00 -3.70 28.36
C MET A 239 15.93 -2.57 27.33
N VAL A 240 16.35 -1.36 27.70
CA VAL A 240 16.49 -0.26 26.73
C VAL A 240 17.48 -0.64 25.64
N GLN A 241 18.64 -1.19 26.00
CA GLN A 241 19.65 -1.61 25.02
C GLN A 241 19.14 -2.75 24.12
N LEU A 242 18.43 -3.74 24.67
CA LEU A 242 17.78 -4.80 23.88
C LEU A 242 16.78 -4.24 22.89
N ARG A 243 15.91 -3.33 23.34
CA ARG A 243 14.95 -2.66 22.47
C ARG A 243 15.64 -1.91 21.34
N THR A 244 16.66 -1.09 21.65
CA THR A 244 17.41 -0.35 20.63
C THR A 244 18.08 -1.26 19.61
N LEU A 245 18.63 -2.40 20.04
CA LEU A 245 19.26 -3.36 19.12
C LEU A 245 18.23 -4.06 18.25
N ALA A 246 17.09 -4.49 18.82
CA ALA A 246 15.98 -5.08 18.08
C ALA A 246 15.37 -4.10 17.08
N ASP A 247 15.12 -2.86 17.48
CA ASP A 247 14.67 -1.77 16.60
C ASP A 247 15.58 -1.66 15.38
N SER A 248 16.88 -1.60 15.63
CA SER A 248 17.85 -1.41 14.58
C SER A 248 18.05 -2.64 13.68
N ALA A 249 17.84 -3.85 14.21
CA ALA A 249 17.87 -5.09 13.42
C ALA A 249 16.65 -5.17 12.51
N GLU A 250 15.45 -4.96 13.05
CA GLU A 250 14.20 -5.03 12.29
C GLU A 250 14.11 -3.90 11.26
N PHE A 251 14.54 -2.67 11.59
CA PHE A 251 14.58 -1.58 10.61
C PHE A 251 15.56 -1.90 9.48
N GLY A 252 16.76 -2.40 9.81
CA GLY A 252 17.76 -2.81 8.82
C GLY A 252 17.28 -3.94 7.90
N LEU A 253 16.42 -4.84 8.38
CA LEU A 253 15.79 -5.89 7.58
C LEU A 253 14.65 -5.40 6.68
N ASN A 254 13.98 -4.29 7.04
CA ASN A 254 12.79 -3.78 6.36
C ASN A 254 13.03 -2.57 5.46
N PHE A 255 14.16 -1.86 5.61
CA PHE A 255 14.43 -0.68 4.81
C PHE A 255 15.92 -0.42 4.58
N ASN A 256 16.24 0.02 3.36
CA ASN A 256 17.51 0.64 3.02
C ASN A 256 17.31 1.50 1.76
N ALA A 257 17.65 2.78 1.83
CA ALA A 257 17.43 3.73 0.73
C ALA A 257 18.15 3.33 -0.58
N SER A 258 19.28 2.62 -0.48
CA SER A 258 20.05 2.12 -1.63
C SER A 258 19.57 0.76 -2.14
N GLN A 259 18.64 0.09 -1.46
CA GLN A 259 18.07 -1.20 -1.82
C GLN A 259 16.54 -1.16 -1.73
N PRO A 260 15.85 -0.50 -2.68
CA PRO A 260 14.40 -0.30 -2.63
C PRO A 260 13.58 -1.61 -2.57
N GLN A 261 14.16 -2.72 -3.03
CA GLN A 261 13.58 -4.06 -2.94
C GLN A 261 13.27 -4.50 -1.50
N ARG A 262 14.00 -3.96 -0.51
CA ARG A 262 13.84 -4.30 0.91
C ARG A 262 12.51 -3.80 1.49
N SER A 263 11.89 -2.81 0.83
CA SER A 263 10.63 -2.20 1.27
C SER A 263 9.50 -2.39 0.26
N ILE A 264 9.47 -3.51 -0.48
CA ILE A 264 8.40 -3.82 -1.45
C ILE A 264 7.02 -3.82 -0.78
N HIS A 265 6.89 -4.36 0.43
CA HIS A 265 5.65 -4.34 1.19
C HIS A 265 5.17 -2.93 1.55
N ALA A 266 6.06 -1.96 1.74
CA ALA A 266 5.68 -0.56 1.86
C ALA A 266 5.19 0.03 0.53
N GLN A 267 5.79 -0.38 -0.60
CA GLN A 267 5.37 0.05 -1.93
C GLN A 267 3.97 -0.47 -2.27
N THR A 268 3.64 -1.73 -1.96
CA THR A 268 2.28 -2.25 -2.16
C THR A 268 1.29 -1.67 -1.16
N PHE A 269 1.67 -1.54 0.11
CA PHE A 269 0.83 -0.90 1.11
C PHE A 269 0.46 0.53 0.70
N ALA A 270 1.42 1.33 0.20
CA ALA A 270 1.13 2.67 -0.29
C ALA A 270 0.16 2.67 -1.48
N GLY A 271 0.28 1.71 -2.40
CA GLY A 271 -0.69 1.49 -3.48
C GLY A 271 -2.08 1.18 -2.94
N ALA A 272 -2.18 0.33 -1.92
CA ALA A 272 -3.44 0.01 -1.24
C ALA A 272 -4.05 1.24 -0.54
N VAL A 273 -3.24 2.05 0.16
CA VAL A 273 -3.68 3.31 0.77
C VAL A 273 -4.32 4.20 -0.29
N TRP A 274 -3.61 4.46 -1.39
CA TRP A 274 -4.13 5.28 -2.48
C TRP A 274 -5.42 4.70 -3.06
N ALA A 275 -5.47 3.39 -3.35
CA ALA A 275 -6.63 2.77 -3.97
C ALA A 275 -7.89 2.92 -3.09
N ARG A 276 -7.76 2.70 -1.78
CA ARG A 276 -8.86 2.83 -0.81
C ARG A 276 -9.31 4.28 -0.64
N LEU A 277 -8.38 5.21 -0.51
CA LEU A 277 -8.73 6.64 -0.45
C LEU A 277 -9.37 7.12 -1.76
N ASN A 278 -8.87 6.66 -2.91
CA ASN A 278 -9.43 7.01 -4.21
C ASN A 278 -10.84 6.44 -4.41
N GLN A 279 -11.16 5.30 -3.80
CA GLN A 279 -12.53 4.76 -3.74
C GLN A 279 -13.47 5.74 -3.02
N THR A 280 -13.08 6.25 -1.85
CA THR A 280 -13.81 7.30 -1.12
C THR A 280 -13.98 8.57 -1.98
N VAL A 281 -12.91 9.02 -2.63
CA VAL A 281 -12.91 10.22 -3.50
C VAL A 281 -13.81 10.06 -4.72
N SER A 282 -13.90 8.85 -5.28
CA SER A 282 -14.69 8.56 -6.49
C SER A 282 -16.16 8.27 -6.18
N SER A 283 -16.48 7.88 -4.94
CA SER A 283 -17.83 7.47 -4.52
C SER A 283 -18.75 8.65 -4.27
N ALA A 284 -19.93 8.73 -4.90
CA ALA A 284 -20.86 9.86 -4.73
C ALA A 284 -21.23 10.14 -3.25
N THR A 285 -21.27 9.11 -2.40
CA THR A 285 -21.58 9.21 -0.96
C THR A 285 -20.35 9.27 -0.06
N ARG A 286 -19.15 9.20 -0.66
CA ARG A 286 -17.84 9.06 0.01
C ARG A 286 -17.70 7.72 0.75
N ASP A 287 -18.29 6.67 0.21
CA ASP A 287 -18.23 5.32 0.76
C ASP A 287 -17.10 4.48 0.10
N PRO A 288 -16.32 3.69 0.86
CA PRO A 288 -16.32 3.65 2.33
C PRO A 288 -15.73 4.94 2.90
N LYS A 289 -16.32 5.42 4.00
CA LYS A 289 -15.89 6.59 4.75
C LYS A 289 -14.70 6.29 5.64
N LEU A 290 -14.67 5.09 6.23
CA LEU A 290 -13.55 4.64 7.05
C LEU A 290 -13.09 3.26 6.58
N THR A 291 -11.79 3.14 6.34
CA THR A 291 -11.13 1.87 6.02
C THR A 291 -10.22 1.46 7.17
N LEU A 292 -10.33 0.22 7.64
CA LEU A 292 -9.40 -0.41 8.58
C LEU A 292 -8.64 -1.53 7.88
N LEU A 293 -7.32 -1.50 7.96
CA LEU A 293 -6.43 -2.58 7.59
C LEU A 293 -5.66 -3.01 8.84
N ALA A 294 -5.66 -4.30 9.20
CA ALA A 294 -4.82 -4.81 10.28
C ALA A 294 -3.63 -5.59 9.73
N GLY A 295 -2.44 -5.28 10.22
CA GLY A 295 -1.20 -5.89 9.78
C GLY A 295 -0.11 -5.87 10.87
N SER A 296 1.13 -5.98 10.43
CA SER A 296 2.28 -6.18 11.31
C SER A 296 3.27 -5.02 11.24
N TYR A 297 4.22 -4.99 12.17
CA TYR A 297 5.12 -3.86 12.38
C TYR A 297 6.15 -3.68 11.26
N ASP A 298 6.47 -4.73 10.51
CA ASP A 298 7.36 -4.72 9.34
C ASP A 298 6.87 -3.71 8.29
N THR A 299 5.57 -3.65 8.05
CA THR A 299 4.94 -2.69 7.12
C THR A 299 5.14 -1.26 7.61
N PHE A 300 5.04 -1.02 8.92
CA PHE A 300 5.35 0.30 9.49
C PHE A 300 6.81 0.68 9.25
N LEU A 301 7.76 -0.19 9.60
CA LEU A 301 9.19 0.07 9.47
C LEU A 301 9.58 0.38 8.02
N ALA A 302 9.10 -0.44 7.09
CA ALA A 302 9.34 -0.22 5.68
C ALA A 302 8.68 1.07 5.18
N PHE A 303 7.44 1.36 5.61
CA PHE A 303 6.75 2.59 5.23
C PHE A 303 7.43 3.83 5.80
N PHE A 304 7.95 3.78 7.03
CA PHE A 304 8.67 4.89 7.65
C PHE A 304 9.89 5.31 6.84
N GLY A 305 10.70 4.34 6.41
CA GLY A 305 11.81 4.59 5.52
C GLY A 305 11.35 5.05 4.13
N TRP A 306 10.40 4.32 3.52
CA TRP A 306 9.92 4.61 2.16
C TRP A 306 9.27 5.99 2.03
N ALA A 307 8.52 6.42 3.04
CA ALA A 307 7.90 7.74 3.12
C ALA A 307 8.86 8.85 3.59
N ASN A 308 10.13 8.54 3.80
CA ASN A 308 11.17 9.46 4.26
C ASN A 308 10.87 10.10 5.64
N LEU A 309 10.21 9.36 6.53
CA LEU A 309 9.90 9.82 7.89
C LEU A 309 11.13 9.76 8.81
N THR A 310 12.12 8.94 8.49
CA THR A 310 13.40 8.88 9.21
C THR A 310 14.22 10.17 9.12
N ALA A 311 13.98 10.99 8.09
CA ALA A 311 14.54 12.34 8.00
C ALA A 311 13.82 13.36 8.91
N VAL A 312 12.62 13.03 9.39
CA VAL A 312 11.80 13.87 10.28
C VAL A 312 12.17 13.62 11.74
N SER A 313 12.30 12.35 12.15
CA SER A 313 12.77 11.95 13.48
C SER A 313 13.48 10.61 13.42
N ALA A 314 14.50 10.43 14.27
CA ALA A 314 15.16 9.14 14.48
C ALA A 314 14.20 8.09 15.08
N ASP A 315 13.12 8.51 15.73
CA ASP A 315 12.14 7.59 16.32
C ASP A 315 11.46 6.70 15.25
N PHE A 316 11.44 7.14 13.99
CA PHE A 316 10.93 6.36 12.85
C PHE A 316 11.84 5.21 12.40
N THR A 317 12.95 4.96 13.12
CA THR A 317 13.71 3.72 12.99
C THR A 317 13.38 2.70 14.08
N GLY A 318 12.52 3.07 15.05
CA GLY A 318 12.08 2.20 16.12
C GLY A 318 10.95 1.27 15.71
N LEU A 319 10.86 0.08 16.30
CA LEU A 319 9.65 -0.72 16.26
C LEU A 319 8.49 0.13 16.78
N PRO A 320 7.34 0.19 16.10
CA PRO A 320 6.14 0.72 16.72
C PRO A 320 5.80 -0.10 17.98
N ASP A 321 5.14 0.51 18.96
CA ASP A 321 4.64 -0.19 20.14
C ASP A 321 3.34 -0.95 19.83
N TYR A 322 2.88 -1.81 20.72
CA TYR A 322 1.67 -2.61 20.50
C TYR A 322 0.44 -1.70 20.29
N ALA A 323 -0.45 -2.09 19.38
CA ALA A 323 -1.62 -1.30 18.96
C ALA A 323 -1.30 0.08 18.33
N SER A 324 -0.07 0.29 17.85
CA SER A 324 0.25 1.47 17.04
C SER A 324 -0.58 1.53 15.76
N THR A 325 -0.88 2.75 15.30
CA THR A 325 -1.63 2.97 14.06
C THR A 325 -1.02 4.05 13.18
N MET A 326 -1.05 3.82 11.87
CA MET A 326 -0.90 4.85 10.85
C MET A 326 -2.30 5.22 10.35
N ALA A 327 -2.58 6.50 10.15
CA ALA A 327 -3.83 6.95 9.54
C ALA A 327 -3.59 7.98 8.44
N PHE A 328 -4.48 7.98 7.45
CA PHE A 328 -4.49 8.91 6.33
C PHE A 328 -5.88 9.53 6.26
N GLU A 329 -6.00 10.82 6.56
CA GLU A 329 -7.29 11.54 6.49
C GLU A 329 -7.43 12.26 5.15
N LEU A 330 -8.62 12.18 4.56
CA LEU A 330 -9.06 13.01 3.44
C LEU A 330 -9.91 14.15 3.97
N PHE A 331 -9.49 15.39 3.72
CA PHE A 331 -10.19 16.56 4.26
C PHE A 331 -10.16 17.78 3.36
N THR A 332 -11.07 18.71 3.60
CA THR A 332 -11.12 20.04 2.98
C THR A 332 -11.11 21.11 4.07
N ALA A 333 -10.64 22.33 3.76
CA ALA A 333 -10.65 23.46 4.68
C ALA A 333 -12.05 24.09 4.87
N GLY A 334 -13.06 23.63 4.15
CA GLY A 334 -14.46 24.03 4.29
C GLY A 334 -15.39 22.82 4.25
N GLU A 335 -16.69 23.07 4.38
CA GLU A 335 -17.71 22.03 4.53
C GLU A 335 -17.91 21.17 3.28
N GLU A 336 -17.73 21.74 2.10
CA GLU A 336 -18.04 21.08 0.84
C GLU A 336 -16.89 20.24 0.31
N PHE A 337 -17.24 19.08 -0.26
CA PHE A 337 -16.28 18.25 -0.95
C PHE A 337 -15.92 18.92 -2.28
N SER A 338 -14.64 19.23 -2.46
CA SER A 338 -14.06 19.68 -3.72
C SER A 338 -12.76 18.92 -3.91
N LYS A 339 -12.58 18.29 -5.08
CA LYS A 339 -11.35 17.54 -5.37
C LYS A 339 -10.14 18.48 -5.44
N ASP A 340 -10.35 19.70 -5.93
CA ASP A 340 -9.30 20.71 -6.08
C ASP A 340 -8.81 21.23 -4.70
N ASP A 341 -9.70 21.24 -3.71
CA ASP A 341 -9.39 21.64 -2.33
C ASP A 341 -9.09 20.45 -1.40
N LEU A 342 -9.13 19.23 -1.93
CA LEU A 342 -8.96 18.01 -1.15
C LEU A 342 -7.50 17.84 -0.75
N ARG A 343 -7.30 17.50 0.52
CA ARG A 343 -5.98 17.31 1.13
C ARG A 343 -5.88 15.96 1.82
N VAL A 344 -4.66 15.46 1.92
CA VAL A 344 -4.31 14.24 2.64
C VAL A 344 -3.32 14.60 3.74
N ARG A 345 -3.60 14.18 4.98
CA ARG A 345 -2.59 14.21 6.06
C ARG A 345 -2.32 12.81 6.56
N PHE A 346 -1.05 12.53 6.83
CA PHE A 346 -0.60 11.32 7.51
C PHE A 346 -0.49 11.56 9.00
N LEU A 347 -1.01 10.62 9.78
CA LEU A 347 -1.00 10.62 11.23
C LEU A 347 -0.36 9.33 11.73
N PHE A 348 0.47 9.43 12.76
CA PHE A 348 0.99 8.27 13.47
C PHE A 348 0.64 8.37 14.95
N ARG A 349 0.19 7.24 15.51
CA ARG A 349 0.02 7.00 16.94
C ARG A 349 0.90 5.82 17.32
N ASN A 350 1.88 6.06 18.18
CA ASN A 350 2.73 5.01 18.70
C ASN A 350 2.13 4.44 19.99
N GLY A 351 1.53 3.26 19.89
CA GLY A 351 1.00 2.51 21.03
C GLY A 351 -0.41 2.87 21.51
N THR A 352 -0.83 2.19 22.57
CA THR A 352 -2.16 2.30 23.19
C THR A 352 -2.43 3.64 23.87
N GLU A 353 -1.44 4.33 24.43
CA GLU A 353 -1.64 5.57 25.22
C GLU A 353 -1.22 6.85 24.45
N GLY A 354 -1.05 6.76 23.13
CA GLY A 354 -0.61 7.86 22.27
C GLY A 354 -1.74 8.73 21.68
N LYS A 355 -1.37 9.86 21.08
CA LYS A 355 -2.28 10.68 20.24
C LYS A 355 -1.90 10.54 18.77
N LEU A 356 -2.88 10.71 17.89
CA LEU A 356 -2.61 10.86 16.46
C LEU A 356 -1.88 12.17 16.21
N THR A 357 -0.65 12.06 15.71
CA THR A 357 0.23 13.21 15.44
C THR A 357 0.54 13.27 13.95
N ALA A 358 0.44 14.45 13.34
CA ALA A 358 0.69 14.65 11.92
C ALA A 358 2.19 14.72 11.62
N PHE A 359 2.61 14.04 10.54
CA PHE A 359 3.99 14.07 10.06
C PHE A 359 4.05 14.31 8.55
N PRO A 360 5.05 15.06 8.06
CA PRO A 360 5.20 15.34 6.64
C PRO A 360 5.63 14.09 5.87
N LEU A 361 4.84 13.70 4.88
CA LEU A 361 5.20 12.60 3.98
C LEU A 361 6.22 13.05 2.93
N PHE A 362 7.02 12.09 2.46
CA PHE A 362 7.86 12.15 1.27
C PHE A 362 8.93 13.25 1.30
N GLY A 363 9.35 13.68 2.50
CA GLY A 363 10.29 14.79 2.65
C GLY A 363 9.72 16.15 2.22
N SER A 364 8.40 16.29 2.12
CA SER A 364 7.73 17.52 1.66
C SER A 364 7.89 18.70 2.62
N GLY A 365 8.10 18.42 3.92
CA GLY A 365 8.08 19.43 4.99
C GLY A 365 6.69 20.04 5.24
N LYS A 366 5.63 19.53 4.61
CA LYS A 366 4.25 20.03 4.75
C LYS A 366 3.45 19.14 5.71
N ALA A 367 2.62 19.74 6.56
CA ALA A 367 1.74 18.99 7.47
C ALA A 367 0.71 18.10 6.73
N ASP A 368 0.42 18.44 5.47
CA ASP A 368 -0.52 17.77 4.59
C ASP A 368 -0.16 18.07 3.11
N LEU A 369 -0.67 17.24 2.20
CA LEU A 369 -0.48 17.34 0.76
C LEU A 369 -1.82 17.59 0.07
N SER A 370 -1.83 18.27 -1.08
CA SER A 370 -3.03 18.21 -1.94
C SER A 370 -3.27 16.78 -2.41
N TRP A 371 -4.51 16.45 -2.78
CA TRP A 371 -4.84 15.14 -3.33
C TRP A 371 -3.98 14.77 -4.54
N ASP A 372 -3.68 15.74 -5.41
CA ASP A 372 -2.84 15.54 -6.59
C ASP A 372 -1.36 15.35 -6.24
N GLU A 373 -0.83 16.10 -5.26
CA GLU A 373 0.53 15.91 -4.74
C GLU A 373 0.70 14.52 -4.13
N PHE A 374 -0.26 14.10 -3.29
CA PHE A 374 -0.28 12.76 -2.69
C PHE A 374 -0.39 11.67 -3.76
N THR A 375 -1.33 11.80 -4.69
CA THR A 375 -1.55 10.83 -5.77
C THR A 375 -0.31 10.66 -6.63
N SER A 376 0.29 11.77 -7.09
CA SER A 376 1.50 11.71 -7.92
C SER A 376 2.65 11.06 -7.15
N ALA A 377 2.85 11.47 -5.88
CA ALA A 377 3.92 10.94 -5.06
C ALA A 377 3.79 9.43 -4.79
N VAL A 378 2.57 8.91 -4.63
CA VAL A 378 2.33 7.47 -4.46
C VAL A 378 2.49 6.74 -5.79
N GLN A 379 1.82 7.19 -6.85
CA GLN A 379 1.87 6.52 -8.17
C GLN A 379 3.28 6.43 -8.76
N ASP A 380 4.16 7.39 -8.47
CA ASP A 380 5.54 7.39 -8.93
C ASP A 380 6.43 6.33 -8.23
N ARG A 381 6.03 5.86 -7.04
CA ARG A 381 6.93 5.10 -6.14
C ARG A 381 6.34 3.79 -5.61
N ALA A 382 5.01 3.64 -5.69
CA ALA A 382 4.28 2.50 -5.16
C ALA A 382 4.08 1.44 -6.24
N ILE A 383 3.82 0.21 -5.79
CA ILE A 383 3.37 -0.86 -6.67
C ILE A 383 1.84 -0.78 -6.71
N MET A 384 1.30 -0.54 -7.90
CA MET A 384 -0.11 -0.19 -8.10
C MET A 384 -0.98 -1.36 -8.56
N SER A 385 -0.38 -2.52 -8.84
CA SER A 385 -1.08 -3.70 -9.35
C SER A 385 -0.46 -5.00 -8.84
N VAL A 386 -1.27 -6.06 -8.85
CA VAL A 386 -0.84 -7.41 -8.42
C VAL A 386 0.22 -7.97 -9.37
N ASP A 387 0.07 -7.74 -10.67
CA ASP A 387 1.07 -8.09 -11.69
C ASP A 387 2.39 -7.34 -11.45
N GLY A 388 2.33 -6.05 -11.12
CA GLY A 388 3.51 -5.27 -10.77
C GLY A 388 4.22 -5.82 -9.52
N TRP A 389 3.46 -6.32 -8.53
CA TRP A 389 4.04 -7.00 -7.37
C TRP A 389 4.66 -8.34 -7.76
N CYS A 390 3.98 -9.16 -8.56
CA CYS A 390 4.52 -10.44 -9.03
C CYS A 390 5.86 -10.27 -9.75
N ASP A 391 5.97 -9.22 -10.58
CA ASP A 391 7.20 -8.86 -11.29
C ASP A 391 8.26 -8.31 -10.34
N ALA A 392 7.91 -7.39 -9.44
CA ALA A 392 8.86 -6.83 -8.47
C ALA A 392 9.43 -7.90 -7.52
N CYS A 393 8.58 -8.84 -7.09
CA CYS A 393 8.97 -9.91 -6.17
C CYS A 393 9.60 -11.12 -6.84
N GLN A 394 9.47 -11.26 -8.17
CA GLN A 394 9.75 -12.50 -8.89
C GLN A 394 9.06 -13.70 -8.22
N SER A 395 7.80 -13.52 -7.83
CA SER A 395 7.08 -14.52 -7.04
C SER A 395 6.65 -15.73 -7.87
N GLU A 396 6.60 -16.88 -7.21
CA GLU A 396 6.06 -18.14 -7.73
C GLU A 396 4.67 -18.45 -7.14
N ALA A 397 4.05 -17.50 -6.42
CA ALA A 397 2.69 -17.65 -5.92
C ALA A 397 1.73 -18.06 -7.06
N ALA A 398 0.75 -18.91 -6.76
CA ALA A 398 -0.13 -19.49 -7.77
C ALA A 398 -0.85 -18.41 -8.60
N PHE A 399 -1.30 -17.32 -7.97
CA PHE A 399 -1.93 -16.20 -8.67
C PHE A 399 -0.97 -15.42 -9.58
N CYS A 400 0.35 -15.48 -9.38
CA CYS A 400 1.32 -14.86 -10.29
C CYS A 400 1.46 -15.63 -11.61
N SER A 401 1.16 -16.93 -11.62
CA SER A 401 1.24 -17.75 -12.83
C SER A 401 0.21 -17.35 -13.90
N THR A 402 -0.98 -16.91 -13.49
CA THR A 402 -2.04 -16.48 -14.41
C THR A 402 -1.66 -15.18 -15.15
N PHE A 403 -0.95 -14.26 -14.48
CA PHE A 403 -0.41 -13.05 -15.11
C PHE A 403 0.74 -13.36 -16.08
N LYS A 404 1.60 -14.34 -15.76
CA LYS A 404 2.65 -14.80 -16.68
C LYS A 404 2.07 -15.43 -17.95
N LEU A 405 1.00 -16.21 -17.82
CA LEU A 405 0.29 -16.80 -18.96
C LEU A 405 -0.37 -15.74 -19.84
N SER A 406 -1.09 -14.78 -19.24
CA SER A 406 -1.74 -13.71 -20.00
C SER A 406 -0.73 -12.79 -20.70
N ALA A 407 0.40 -12.50 -20.07
CA ALA A 407 1.50 -11.78 -20.69
C ALA A 407 2.07 -12.54 -21.90
N ALA A 408 2.31 -13.85 -21.77
CA ALA A 408 2.80 -14.69 -22.86
C ALA A 408 1.78 -14.78 -24.03
N GLU A 409 0.48 -14.84 -23.74
CA GLU A 409 -0.59 -14.81 -24.74
C GLU A 409 -0.65 -13.47 -25.47
N ASN A 410 -0.57 -12.36 -24.72
CA ASN A 410 -0.54 -11.00 -25.29
C ASN A 410 0.71 -10.79 -26.17
N GLU A 411 1.88 -11.25 -25.72
CA GLU A 411 3.10 -11.21 -26.53
C GLU A 411 2.97 -12.06 -27.80
N ALA A 412 2.36 -13.25 -27.70
CA ALA A 412 2.10 -14.09 -28.86
C ALA A 412 1.11 -13.44 -29.84
N GLU A 413 0.09 -12.74 -29.33
CA GLU A 413 -0.87 -12.00 -30.15
C GLU A 413 -0.23 -10.80 -30.82
N GLU A 414 0.58 -10.01 -30.12
CA GLU A 414 1.31 -8.87 -30.69
C GLU A 414 2.33 -9.34 -31.74
N ARG A 415 3.05 -10.45 -31.49
CA ARG A 415 3.90 -11.09 -32.52
C ARG A 415 3.09 -11.54 -33.74
N ARG A 416 1.87 -12.07 -33.53
CA ARG A 416 0.97 -12.46 -34.63
C ARG A 416 0.48 -11.24 -35.42
N LYS A 417 0.09 -10.15 -34.74
CA LYS A 417 -0.31 -8.88 -35.37
C LYS A 417 0.83 -8.26 -36.17
N GLY A 418 2.04 -8.19 -35.58
CA GLY A 418 3.24 -7.73 -36.26
C GLY A 418 3.60 -8.57 -37.49
N SER A 419 3.43 -9.90 -37.40
CA SER A 419 3.65 -10.80 -38.54
C SER A 419 2.63 -10.58 -39.66
N ILE A 420 1.34 -10.41 -39.33
CA ILE A 420 0.29 -10.11 -40.32
C ILE A 420 0.54 -8.75 -40.98
N ALA A 421 0.91 -7.72 -40.21
CA ALA A 421 1.23 -6.40 -40.74
C ALA A 421 2.41 -6.46 -41.73
N ALA A 422 3.47 -7.21 -41.39
CA ALA A 422 4.61 -7.41 -42.30
C ALA A 422 4.21 -8.12 -43.60
N ILE A 423 3.34 -9.14 -43.54
CA ILE A 423 2.84 -9.85 -44.72
C ILE A 423 1.98 -8.93 -45.60
N VAL A 424 1.09 -8.13 -45.01
CA VAL A 424 0.23 -7.19 -45.76
C VAL A 424 1.08 -6.14 -46.47
N ILE A 425 2.09 -5.58 -45.79
CA ILE A 425 3.02 -4.61 -46.40
C ILE A 425 3.78 -5.23 -47.57
N ALA A 426 4.25 -6.47 -47.43
CA ALA A 426 4.93 -7.19 -48.52
C ALA A 426 4.00 -7.44 -49.73
N CYS A 427 2.76 -7.86 -49.48
CA CYS A 427 1.76 -8.11 -50.53
C CYS A 427 1.35 -6.83 -51.29
N VAL A 428 1.12 -5.73 -50.57
CA VAL A 428 0.79 -4.43 -51.19
C VAL A 428 1.97 -3.90 -52.02
N SER A 429 3.20 -4.06 -51.52
CA SER A 429 4.41 -3.67 -52.24
C SER A 429 4.60 -4.49 -53.52
N LEU A 430 4.34 -5.81 -53.47
CA LEU A 430 4.43 -6.69 -54.64
C LEU A 430 3.35 -6.37 -55.68
N ALA A 431 2.11 -6.15 -55.24
CA ALA A 431 1.00 -5.77 -56.12
C ALA A 431 1.23 -4.41 -56.80
N GLY A 432 1.76 -3.42 -56.06
CA GLY A 432 2.13 -2.11 -56.60
C GLY A 432 3.22 -2.22 -57.67
N ASN A 433 4.27 -3.00 -57.42
CA ASN A 433 5.34 -3.22 -58.39
C ASN A 433 4.84 -3.97 -59.64
N LEU A 434 3.95 -4.95 -59.47
CA LEU A 434 3.37 -5.69 -60.59
C LEU A 434 2.42 -4.82 -61.44
N ALA A 435 1.63 -3.95 -60.80
CA ALA A 435 0.80 -2.98 -61.50
C ALA A 435 1.64 -1.97 -62.30
N LEU A 436 2.75 -1.50 -61.72
CA LEU A 436 3.69 -0.60 -62.40
C LEU A 436 4.32 -1.29 -63.62
N LEU A 437 4.75 -2.55 -63.48
CA LEU A 437 5.30 -3.35 -64.57
C LEU A 437 4.27 -3.52 -65.71
N CYS A 438 3.01 -3.82 -65.38
CA CYS A 438 1.92 -3.92 -66.35
C CYS A 438 1.67 -2.61 -67.11
N LEU A 439 1.79 -1.45 -66.44
CA LEU A 439 1.68 -0.14 -67.08
C LEU A 439 2.85 0.12 -68.04
N PHE A 440 4.08 -0.24 -67.65
CA PHE A 440 5.25 -0.13 -68.54
C PHE A 440 5.13 -1.04 -69.77
N VAL A 441 4.69 -2.29 -69.59
CA VAL A 441 4.46 -3.22 -70.70
C VAL A 441 3.36 -2.69 -71.63
N ARG A 442 2.24 -2.20 -71.10
CA ARG A 442 1.17 -1.59 -71.93
C ARG A 442 1.67 -0.36 -72.69
N LYS A 443 2.50 0.49 -72.08
CA LYS A 443 3.10 1.66 -72.74
C LYS A 443 4.07 1.24 -73.83
N ALA A 444 4.90 0.22 -73.59
CA ALA A 444 5.82 -0.35 -74.59
C ALA A 444 5.09 -1.02 -75.76
N LEU A 445 3.98 -1.72 -75.50
CA LEU A 445 3.14 -2.30 -76.56
C LEU A 445 2.44 -1.23 -77.39
N ARG A 446 1.95 -0.14 -76.75
CA ARG A 446 1.36 1.00 -77.47
C ARG A 446 2.39 1.71 -78.36
N THR A 447 3.58 2.00 -77.86
CA THR A 447 4.63 2.62 -78.68
C THR A 447 5.10 1.70 -79.81
N ARG A 448 5.09 0.38 -79.62
CA ARG A 448 5.38 -0.59 -80.69
C ARG A 448 4.27 -0.62 -81.76
N ALA A 449 3.01 -0.56 -81.35
CA ALA A 449 1.87 -0.48 -82.26
C ALA A 449 1.83 0.86 -83.03
N GLU A 450 2.17 1.97 -82.37
CA GLU A 450 2.31 3.28 -83.01
C GLU A 450 3.47 3.30 -84.02
N ARG A 451 4.62 2.71 -83.69
CA ARG A 451 5.74 2.54 -84.64
C ARG A 451 5.38 1.67 -85.84
N GLN A 452 4.59 0.62 -85.65
CA GLN A 452 4.07 -0.18 -86.78
C GLN A 452 3.07 0.60 -87.65
N ARG A 453 2.20 1.43 -87.06
CA ARG A 453 1.31 2.32 -87.83
C ARG A 453 2.09 3.38 -88.62
N VAL A 454 3.13 3.97 -88.04
CA VAL A 454 3.99 4.93 -88.74
C VAL A 454 4.78 4.25 -89.87
N GLY A 455 5.27 3.02 -89.67
CA GLY A 455 5.92 2.24 -90.73
C GLY A 455 5.00 1.89 -91.91
N VAL A 456 3.72 1.58 -91.64
CA VAL A 456 2.73 1.29 -92.69
C VAL A 456 2.29 2.56 -93.43
N LEU A 457 2.26 3.72 -92.76
CA LEU A 457 1.95 5.01 -93.39
C LEU A 457 3.13 5.54 -94.21
N ALA A 458 4.37 5.36 -93.74
CA ALA A 458 5.58 5.71 -94.51
C ALA A 458 5.74 4.82 -95.77
N ALA A 459 5.31 3.55 -95.72
CA ALA A 459 5.30 2.69 -96.90
C ALA A 459 4.26 3.12 -97.96
N LYS A 460 3.17 3.78 -97.55
CA LYS A 460 2.16 4.34 -98.47
C LYS A 460 2.58 5.67 -99.11
N ASP A 461 3.44 6.45 -98.46
CA ASP A 461 3.93 7.73 -98.98
C ASP A 461 5.08 7.56 -100.00
N VAL A 462 5.82 6.45 -99.97
CA VAL A 462 6.88 6.16 -100.95
C VAL A 462 6.30 5.79 -102.33
N ASP A 463 5.13 5.17 -102.39
CA ASP A 463 4.45 4.89 -103.67
C ASP A 463 3.81 6.13 -104.31
N SER A 464 3.59 7.21 -103.53
CA SER A 464 3.00 8.46 -104.02
C SER A 464 4.03 9.46 -104.57
N VAL A 465 5.32 9.28 -104.28
CA VAL A 465 6.41 10.17 -104.73
C VAL A 465 7.16 9.62 -105.96
N ARG A 466 6.83 8.42 -106.44
CA ARG A 466 7.24 7.94 -107.77
C ARG A 466 6.32 8.47 -108.87
N SER A 467 6.09 9.76 -108.78
CA SER A 467 5.65 10.59 -109.87
C SER A 467 6.82 10.68 -110.87
N TYR A 468 6.52 10.53 -112.16
CA TYR A 468 7.14 11.35 -113.19
C TYR A 468 8.62 11.04 -113.50
N GLU A 469 8.84 9.96 -114.24
CA GLU A 469 9.88 9.93 -115.27
C GLU A 469 9.52 8.87 -116.32
N LYS A 470 8.78 9.28 -117.36
CA LYS A 470 9.00 8.92 -118.78
C LYS A 470 7.86 9.39 -119.67
N GLU A 471 8.09 10.51 -120.34
CA GLU A 471 7.46 10.92 -121.61
C GLU A 471 8.51 10.83 -122.74
N SER A 472 8.05 10.44 -123.94
CA SER A 472 8.63 10.62 -125.30
C SER A 472 9.94 9.88 -125.71
N VAL A 473 9.81 8.81 -126.52
CA VAL A 473 10.00 8.68 -128.00
C VAL A 473 9.52 7.30 -128.42
#